data_AF-A0A9D4XR24-F1
#
_entry.id   AF-A0A9D4XR24-F1
#
_cell.length_a   1.000
_cell.length_b   1.000
_cell.length_c   1.000
_cell.angle_alpha   90.00
_cell.angle_beta   90.00
_cell.angle_gamma   90.00
#
_symmetry.space_group_name_H-M   'P 1'
#
loop_
_entity.id
_entity.type
_entity.pdbx_description
1 polymer ?
#
loop_
_entity_poly.entity_id
_entity_poly.type
_entity_poly.pdbx_seq_one_letter_code
_entity_poly.pdbx_strand_id
1 'polypeptide(L)' 'MFLGRKWCAKASVFNTLLQVLDDGRLTDGQGRTVDFRNKVIFMTLNLGAEYLLSGLSGKCTMQAAYDRVMQEVRFFHV' A
#
# COMPACT_ATOMS: atom_id res chain seq x y z
N MET A 1 -6.71 -11.57 5.87
CA MET A 1 -6.98 -11.72 4.42
C MET A 1 -5.69 -11.42 3.68
N PHE A 2 -5.03 -12.45 3.15
CA PHE A 2 -3.77 -12.32 2.41
C PHE A 2 -4.05 -11.66 1.05
N LEU A 3 -3.67 -10.39 0.90
CA LEU A 3 -3.65 -9.71 -0.39
C LEU A 3 -2.22 -9.75 -0.93
N GLY A 4 -1.93 -10.84 -1.65
CA GLY A 4 -0.83 -10.87 -2.60
C GLY A 4 -1.28 -10.34 -3.95
N ARG A 5 -0.37 -9.58 -4.59
CA ARG A 5 -0.32 -9.14 -5.99
C ARG A 5 -0.96 -7.78 -6.32
N LYS A 6 -0.03 -6.87 -6.64
CA LYS A 6 -0.13 -5.73 -7.57
C LYS A 6 -1.24 -4.73 -7.27
N TRP A 7 -0.88 -3.61 -6.64
CA TRP A 7 -1.45 -2.28 -6.93
C TRP A 7 -2.98 -2.21 -7.07
N CYS A 8 -3.73 -3.02 -6.33
CA CYS A 8 -5.18 -2.96 -6.31
C CYS A 8 -5.66 -1.96 -5.26
N ALA A 9 -5.05 -0.76 -5.22
CA ALA A 9 -5.91 0.40 -5.11
C ALA A 9 -6.63 0.46 -6.46
N LYS A 10 -7.75 -0.29 -6.59
CA LYS A 10 -8.67 -0.21 -7.73
C LYS A 10 -8.73 1.26 -8.15
N ALA A 11 -8.48 1.60 -9.41
CA ALA A 11 -8.22 2.99 -9.85
C ALA A 11 -9.16 4.05 -9.25
N SER A 12 -10.42 3.67 -8.96
CA SER A 12 -11.38 4.49 -8.22
C SER A 12 -10.88 4.97 -6.84
N VAL A 13 -10.23 4.12 -6.04
CA VAL A 13 -9.69 4.46 -4.72
C VAL A 13 -8.50 5.41 -4.85
N PHE A 14 -7.64 5.20 -5.87
CA PHE A 14 -6.53 6.12 -6.12
C PHE A 14 -7.04 7.50 -6.54
N ASN A 15 -8.04 7.57 -7.41
CA ASN A 15 -8.66 8.84 -7.80
C ASN A 15 -9.30 9.57 -6.62
N THR A 16 -9.96 8.83 -5.71
CA THR A 16 -10.47 9.41 -4.47
C THR A 16 -9.35 9.93 -3.56
N LEU A 17 -8.22 9.21 -3.48
CA LEU A 17 -7.06 9.67 -2.72
C LEU A 17 -6.46 10.95 -3.35
N LEU A 18 -6.36 11.03 -4.68
CA LEU A 18 -5.91 12.22 -5.38
C LEU A 18 -6.82 13.42 -5.06
N GLN A 19 -8.14 13.22 -5.07
CA GLN A 19 -9.09 14.27 -4.69
C GLN A 19 -8.87 14.76 -3.25
N VAL A 20 -8.51 13.88 -2.32
CA VAL A 20 -8.20 14.26 -0.94
C VAL A 20 -6.86 14.99 -0.83
N LEU A 21 -5.86 14.59 -1.61
CA LEU A 21 -4.55 15.24 -1.63
C LEU A 21 -4.58 16.61 -2.31
N ASP A 22 -5.44 16.80 -3.31
CA ASP A 22 -5.60 18.08 -4.01
C ASP A 22 -6.46 19.06 -3.20
N ASP A 23 -7.70 18.68 -2.87
CA ASP A 23 -8.72 19.60 -2.35
C ASP A 23 -8.88 19.53 -0.83
N GLY A 24 -8.18 18.59 -0.17
CA GLY A 24 -8.25 18.39 1.27
C GLY A 24 -9.63 17.97 1.75
N ARG A 25 -10.51 17.46 0.88
CA ARG A 25 -11.89 17.10 1.22
C ARG A 25 -12.29 15.79 0.55
N LEU A 26 -13.07 14.98 1.28
CA LEU A 26 -13.67 13.76 0.76
C LEU A 26 -15.17 13.80 0.98
N THR A 27 -15.95 13.60 -0.08
CA THR A 27 -17.40 13.40 0.01
C THR A 27 -17.75 11.96 -0.29
N ASP A 28 -18.51 11.31 0.60
CA ASP A 28 -18.98 9.94 0.37
C ASP A 28 -20.25 9.90 -0.50
N GLY A 29 -20.70 8.69 -0.87
CA GLY A 29 -21.91 8.50 -1.70
C GLY A 29 -23.23 8.90 -1.02
N GLN A 30 -23.21 9.21 0.27
CA GLN A 30 -24.37 9.71 1.02
C GLN A 30 -24.34 11.25 1.13
N GLY A 31 -23.37 11.92 0.50
CA GLY A 31 -23.20 13.37 0.51
C GLY A 31 -22.54 13.93 1.77
N ARG A 32 -21.94 13.09 2.62
CA ARG A 32 -21.22 13.54 3.81
C ARG A 32 -19.80 13.94 3.42
N THR A 33 -19.37 15.14 3.81
CA THR A 33 -18.03 15.65 3.51
C THR A 33 -17.15 15.70 4.76
N VAL A 34 -15.92 15.22 4.66
CA VAL A 34 -14.87 15.30 5.69
C VAL A 34 -13.73 16.17 5.20
N ASP A 35 -13.20 17.01 6.09
CA ASP A 35 -12.05 17.88 5.85
C ASP A 35 -10.74 17.24 6.35
N PHE A 36 -9.76 17.12 5.46
CA PHE A 36 -8.46 16.50 5.65
C PHE A 36 -7.31 17.50 5.83
N ARG A 37 -7.55 18.82 5.80
CA ARG A 37 -6.49 19.86 5.93
C ARG A 37 -5.69 19.78 7.23
N ASN A 38 -6.27 19.20 8.28
CA ASN A 38 -5.62 18.98 9.58
C ASN A 38 -5.49 17.49 9.93
N LYS A 39 -5.47 16.60 8.93
CA LYS A 39 -5.37 15.15 9.13
C LYS A 39 -4.06 14.63 8.53
N VAL A 40 -3.47 13.66 9.22
CA VAL A 40 -2.30 12.93 8.72
C VAL A 40 -2.79 11.63 8.09
N ILE A 41 -2.43 11.41 6.82
CA ILE A 41 -2.77 10.18 6.10
C ILE A 41 -1.61 9.20 6.24
N PHE A 42 -1.87 8.05 6.85
CA PHE A 42 -0.93 6.94 6.91
C PHE A 42 -1.33 5.88 5.88
N MET A 43 -0.45 5.63 4.91
CA MET A 43 -0.63 4.55 3.95
C MET A 43 0.34 3.42 4.26
N THR A 44 -0.15 2.19 4.21
CA THR A 44 0.67 0.98 4.31
C THR A 44 0.54 0.20 3.03
N LEU A 45 1.67 -0.21 2.47
CA LEU A 45 1.73 -1.12 1.33
C LEU A 45 2.38 -2.42 1.79
N ASN A 46 1.80 -3.55 1.41
CA ASN A 46 2.36 -4.87 1.71
C ASN A 46 3.47 -5.24 0.71
N LEU A 47 4.53 -4.45 0.65
CA LEU A 47 5.69 -4.70 -0.22
C LEU A 47 6.48 -5.93 0.25
N GLY A 48 6.92 -6.79 -0.68
CA GLY A 48 7.75 -7.96 -0.36
C GLY A 48 7.13 -9.05 0.53
N ALA A 49 5.86 -8.94 0.95
CA ALA A 49 5.22 -9.89 1.85
C ALA A 49 5.24 -11.35 1.33
N GLU A 50 5.20 -11.53 0.01
CA GLU A 50 5.25 -12.85 -0.62
C GLU A 50 6.60 -13.56 -0.46
N TYR A 51 7.71 -12.83 -0.42
CA TYR A 51 9.03 -13.42 -0.22
C TYR A 51 9.20 -13.91 1.22
N LEU A 52 8.72 -13.14 2.20
CA LEU A 52 8.73 -13.55 3.60
C LEU A 52 7.92 -14.84 3.79
N LEU A 53 6.75 -14.94 3.17
CA LEU A 53 5.95 -16.17 3.19
C LEU A 53 6.68 -17.35 2.53
N SER A 54 7.43 -17.11 1.46
CA SER A 54 8.24 -18.14 0.80
C SER A 54 9.39 -18.64 1.67
N GLY A 55 9.99 -17.77 2.49
CA GLY A 55 11.01 -18.15 3.49
C GLY A 55 10.42 -18.98 4.63
N LEU A 56 9.26 -18.57 5.15
CA LEU A 56 8.54 -19.31 6.20
C LEU A 56 8.04 -20.68 5.73
N SER A 57 7.70 -20.80 4.44
CA SER A 57 7.23 -22.07 3.85
C SER A 57 8.38 -23.04 3.50
N GLY A 58 9.64 -22.70 3.82
CA GLY A 58 10.81 -23.51 3.49
C GLY A 58 11.18 -23.54 1.99
N LYS A 59 10.54 -22.72 1.16
CA LYS A 59 10.83 -22.65 -0.29
C LYS A 59 12.14 -21.92 -0.59
N CYS A 60 12.61 -21.10 0.33
CA CYS A 60 13.93 -20.48 0.30
C CYS A 60 14.42 -20.19 1.73
N THR A 61 15.70 -19.83 1.88
CA THR A 61 16.22 -19.42 3.18
C THR A 61 15.65 -18.05 3.58
N MET A 62 15.53 -17.81 4.89
CA MET A 62 15.08 -16.50 5.40
C MET A 62 15.99 -15.35 4.95
N GLN A 63 17.29 -15.61 4.78
CA GLN A 63 18.23 -14.63 4.24
C GLN A 63 17.88 -14.25 2.79
N ALA A 64 17.64 -15.25 1.92
CA ALA A 64 17.27 -15.00 0.53
C ALA A 64 15.91 -14.30 0.41
N ALA A 65 14.95 -14.60 1.30
CA ALA A 65 13.68 -13.89 1.37
C ALA A 65 13.86 -12.42 1.76
N TYR A 66 14.70 -12.15 2.77
CA TYR A 66 15.02 -10.79 3.22
C TYR A 66 15.71 -9.98 2.12
N ASP A 67 16.68 -10.56 1.43
CA ASP A 67 17.41 -9.88 0.36
C ASP A 67 16.47 -9.42 -0.77
N ARG A 68 15.48 -10.25 -1.12
CA ARG A 68 14.44 -9.92 -2.13
C ARG A 68 13.53 -8.78 -1.67
N VAL A 69 13.09 -8.79 -0.41
CA VAL A 69 12.31 -7.68 0.17
C VAL A 69 13.11 -6.39 0.12
N MET A 70 14.38 -6.44 0.51
CA MET A 70 15.24 -5.28 0.52
C MET A 70 15.57 -4.76 -0.88
N GLN A 71 15.61 -5.62 -1.90
CA GLN A 71 15.68 -5.19 -3.29
C GLN A 71 14.43 -4.44 -3.73
N GLU A 72 13.22 -4.91 -3.38
CA GLU A 72 11.98 -4.20 -3.70
C GLU A 72 11.87 -2.86 -2.98
N VAL A 73 12.22 -2.80 -1.69
CA VAL A 73 12.24 -1.54 -0.94
C VAL A 73 13.23 -0.55 -1.54
N ARG A 74 14.41 -1.02 -1.98
CA ARG A 74 15.39 -0.16 -2.68
C ARG A 74 14.90 0.32 -4.04
N PHE A 75 14.12 -0.48 -4.75
CA PHE A 75 13.52 -0.05 -6.02
C PHE A 75 12.40 0.97 -5.80
N PHE A 76 11.71 0.91 -4.66
CA PHE A 76 10.70 1.88 -4.24
C PHE A 76 11.37 3.19 -3.76
N HIS A 77 11.93 3.94 -4.71
CA HIS A 77 12.27 5.34 -4.47
C HIS A 77 10.99 6.18 -4.59
N VAL A 78 10.65 6.90 -3.52
CA VAL A 78 9.73 8.04 -3.53
C VAL A 78 10.44 9.30 -4.00
#